data_AF-A0A1I0D5J4-F1
#
_entry.id   AF-A0A1I0D5J4-F1
#
_cell.length_a   1.000
_cell.length_b   1.000
_cell.length_c   1.000
_cell.angle_alpha   90.00
_cell.angle_beta   90.00
_cell.angle_gamma   90.00
#
_symmetry.space_group_name_H-M   'P 1'
#
loop_
_entity.id
_entity.type
_entity.pdbx_description
1 polymer ?
#
loop_
_entity_poly.entity_id
_entity_poly.type
_entity_poly.pdbx_seq_one_letter_code
_entity_poly.pdbx_strand_id
1 'polypeptide(L)'
;MVRIKGHEIHENNGNVEVILHLDTAPTALEEFSAELGHDQNANIKKSAIQYVRKNLPDVKYQKIKVMIGGAVIASVLGMALVVPGAAGNQVHAAPTEVGVTTEAQTAEISDLTVGNFTAVVLDGRTQETFADINDFTITDATGSGAGWNVIMSATQFTDPNTQRTLPAGSLSVKAPNLIANEGSGSTPADDIIKTGGLIDDGAGTTILSAGTDEGMGSYTTSFDPDALTLNVPGGAYTGTYTSTVTVTINSGP
;
A
#
# COMPACT_ATOMS: atom_id res chain seq x y z
N MET A 1 -10.09 -8.47 -22.15
CA MET A 1 -9.75 -9.76 -21.46
C MET A 1 -8.28 -9.70 -21.08
N VAL A 2 -7.97 -9.72 -19.78
CA VAL A 2 -6.59 -9.57 -19.26
C VAL A 2 -5.68 -10.66 -19.83
N ARG A 3 -4.62 -10.26 -20.55
CA ARG A 3 -3.60 -11.18 -21.09
C ARG A 3 -2.31 -11.04 -20.31
N ILE A 4 -1.89 -12.13 -19.66
CA ILE A 4 -0.63 -12.22 -18.93
C ILE A 4 0.46 -12.66 -19.92
N LYS A 5 1.45 -11.81 -20.11
CA LYS A 5 2.61 -12.01 -20.99
C LYS A 5 3.66 -12.93 -20.36
N GLY A 6 3.84 -12.84 -19.04
CA GLY A 6 4.83 -13.63 -18.32
C GLY A 6 4.69 -13.48 -16.81
N HIS A 7 5.49 -14.24 -16.06
CA HIS A 7 5.55 -14.14 -14.61
C HIS A 7 6.99 -14.28 -14.09
N GLU A 8 7.23 -13.72 -12.92
CA GLU A 8 8.46 -13.85 -12.13
C GLU A 8 8.10 -14.33 -10.72
N ILE A 9 9.01 -15.05 -10.07
CA ILE A 9 8.84 -15.52 -8.69
C ILE A 9 10.03 -15.06 -7.88
N HIS A 10 9.79 -14.26 -6.85
CA HIS A 10 10.79 -13.78 -5.93
C HIS A 10 10.58 -14.42 -4.56
N GLU A 11 11.64 -14.94 -3.96
CA GLU A 11 11.60 -15.48 -2.61
C GLU A 11 12.48 -14.61 -1.70
N ASN A 12 11.85 -13.96 -0.73
CA ASN A 12 12.51 -13.08 0.24
C ASN A 12 12.08 -13.48 1.66
N ASN A 13 13.03 -13.93 2.48
CA ASN A 13 12.80 -14.31 3.89
C ASN A 13 11.63 -15.30 4.09
N GLY A 14 11.48 -16.28 3.20
CA GLY A 14 10.40 -17.28 3.24
C GLY A 14 9.05 -16.77 2.72
N ASN A 15 8.98 -15.52 2.23
CA ASN A 15 7.84 -14.98 1.50
C ASN A 15 8.10 -15.09 0.00
N VAL A 16 7.21 -15.78 -0.69
CA VAL A 16 7.16 -15.96 -2.13
C VAL A 16 6.20 -14.93 -2.73
N GLU A 17 6.75 -14.03 -3.54
CA GLU A 17 6.04 -13.04 -4.33
C GLU A 17 6.02 -13.48 -5.81
N VAL A 18 4.84 -13.49 -6.42
CA VAL A 18 4.65 -13.79 -7.84
C VAL A 18 4.34 -12.49 -8.57
N ILE A 19 5.16 -12.09 -9.53
CA ILE A 19 4.93 -10.89 -10.34
C ILE A 19 4.37 -11.35 -11.69
N LEU A 20 3.22 -10.83 -12.10
CA LEU A 20 2.58 -11.11 -13.37
C LEU A 20 2.73 -9.89 -14.27
N HIS A 21 3.31 -10.05 -15.45
CA HIS A 21 3.43 -8.97 -16.43
C HIS A 21 2.30 -9.09 -17.43
N LEU A 22 1.52 -8.02 -17.61
CA LEU A 22 0.52 -7.99 -18.67
C LEU A 22 1.16 -7.61 -20.00
N ASP A 23 0.47 -7.98 -21.08
CA ASP A 23 0.87 -7.59 -22.42
C ASP A 23 0.74 -6.07 -22.60
N THR A 24 1.79 -5.47 -23.18
CA THR A 24 1.94 -4.02 -23.41
C THR A 24 1.82 -3.68 -24.90
N ALA A 25 1.38 -4.62 -25.73
CA ALA A 25 1.06 -4.35 -27.13
C ALA A 25 0.07 -3.15 -27.24
N PRO A 26 0.19 -2.29 -28.26
CA PRO A 26 -0.63 -1.07 -28.40
C PRO A 26 -2.14 -1.34 -28.31
N THR A 27 -2.60 -2.47 -28.85
CA THR A 27 -4.01 -2.90 -28.78
C THR A 27 -4.43 -3.32 -27.37
N ALA A 28 -3.51 -3.86 -26.57
CA ALA A 28 -3.78 -4.24 -25.18
C ALA A 28 -3.80 -3.00 -24.25
N LEU A 29 -3.03 -1.96 -24.57
CA LEU A 29 -3.06 -0.68 -23.86
C LEU A 29 -4.33 0.13 -24.15
N GLU A 30 -4.84 0.12 -25.39
CA GLU A 30 -6.14 0.73 -25.71
C GLU A 30 -7.31 0.01 -25.03
N GLU A 31 -7.30 -1.33 -25.00
CA GLU A 31 -8.26 -2.12 -24.22
C GLU A 31 -8.14 -1.83 -22.72
N PHE A 32 -6.91 -1.68 -22.21
CA PHE A 32 -6.63 -1.37 -20.81
C PHE A 32 -7.08 0.04 -20.41
N SER A 33 -6.81 1.06 -21.23
CA SER A 33 -7.25 2.44 -21.00
C SER A 33 -8.77 2.60 -21.08
N ALA A 34 -9.45 1.82 -21.93
CA ALA A 34 -10.91 1.78 -21.99
C ALA A 34 -11.55 1.05 -20.79
N GLU A 35 -10.81 0.15 -20.12
CA GLU A 35 -11.28 -0.67 -18.99
C GLU A 35 -11.05 -0.04 -17.59
N LEU A 36 -10.40 1.12 -17.45
CA LEU A 36 -10.12 1.76 -16.14
C LEU A 36 -11.33 2.48 -15.48
N GLY A 37 -12.49 2.49 -16.11
CA GLY A 37 -13.71 3.13 -15.60
C GLY A 37 -14.54 2.20 -14.70
N HIS A 38 -14.20 2.10 -13.41
CA HIS A 38 -14.96 1.47 -12.32
C HIS A 38 -15.11 -0.08 -12.33
N ASP A 39 -14.99 -0.68 -11.13
CA ASP A 39 -15.20 -2.10 -10.76
C ASP A 39 -14.23 -3.19 -11.27
N GLN A 40 -13.21 -2.86 -12.07
CA GLN A 40 -12.36 -3.89 -12.71
C GLN A 40 -11.17 -4.42 -11.89
N ASN A 41 -10.78 -3.76 -10.79
CA ASN A 41 -9.73 -4.29 -9.90
C ASN A 41 -10.08 -5.70 -9.38
N ALA A 42 -11.37 -5.96 -9.11
CA ALA A 42 -11.83 -7.30 -8.71
C ALA A 42 -11.61 -8.35 -9.82
N ASN A 43 -11.82 -7.98 -11.09
CA ASN A 43 -11.67 -8.87 -12.24
C ASN A 43 -10.20 -9.14 -12.60
N ILE A 44 -9.33 -8.13 -12.46
CA ILE A 44 -7.87 -8.29 -12.63
C ILE A 44 -7.33 -9.20 -11.54
N LYS A 45 -7.69 -8.95 -10.26
CA LYS A 45 -7.30 -9.78 -9.12
C LYS A 45 -7.77 -11.23 -9.30
N LYS A 46 -9.01 -11.45 -9.71
CA LYS A 46 -9.56 -12.79 -9.98
C LYS A 46 -8.80 -13.50 -11.11
N SER A 47 -8.49 -12.80 -12.18
CA SER A 47 -7.73 -13.34 -13.33
C SER A 47 -6.31 -13.70 -12.93
N ALA A 48 -5.64 -12.86 -12.12
CA ALA A 48 -4.32 -13.12 -11.57
C ALA A 48 -4.31 -14.38 -10.70
N ILE A 49 -5.26 -14.51 -9.77
CA ILE A 49 -5.41 -15.73 -8.93
C ILE A 49 -5.62 -16.97 -9.81
N GLN A 50 -6.52 -16.89 -10.80
CA GLN A 50 -6.79 -18.02 -11.68
C GLN A 50 -5.57 -18.43 -12.50
N TYR A 51 -4.79 -17.47 -13.00
CA TYR A 51 -3.56 -17.74 -13.72
C TYR A 51 -2.54 -18.44 -12.83
N VAL A 52 -2.28 -17.94 -11.62
CA VAL A 52 -1.32 -18.55 -10.69
C VAL A 52 -1.77 -19.96 -10.30
N ARG A 53 -3.05 -20.17 -9.98
CA ARG A 53 -3.58 -21.51 -9.69
C ARG A 53 -3.43 -22.50 -10.85
N LYS A 54 -3.56 -22.02 -12.09
CA LYS A 54 -3.50 -22.87 -13.28
C LYS A 54 -2.07 -23.18 -13.71
N ASN A 55 -1.18 -22.18 -13.65
CA ASN A 55 0.17 -22.28 -14.23
C ASN A 55 1.26 -22.52 -13.17
N LEU A 56 0.98 -22.19 -11.90
CA LEU A 56 1.89 -22.30 -10.77
C LEU A 56 1.22 -23.06 -9.60
N PRO A 57 0.66 -24.26 -9.82
CA PRO A 57 -0.15 -24.96 -8.82
C PRO A 57 0.64 -25.35 -7.56
N ASP A 58 1.95 -25.56 -7.68
CA ASP A 58 2.83 -25.97 -6.57
C ASP A 58 3.46 -24.79 -5.81
N VAL A 59 3.28 -23.57 -6.33
CA VAL A 59 3.86 -22.37 -5.72
C VAL A 59 2.95 -21.87 -4.60
N LYS A 60 3.46 -21.92 -3.36
CA LYS A 60 2.81 -21.29 -2.22
C LYS A 60 3.21 -19.82 -2.16
N TYR A 61 2.36 -18.97 -2.72
CA TYR A 61 2.60 -17.53 -2.78
C TYR A 61 1.96 -16.81 -1.58
N GLN A 62 2.62 -15.75 -1.11
CA GLN A 62 2.12 -14.81 -0.10
C GLN A 62 1.62 -13.53 -0.75
N LYS A 63 2.15 -13.20 -1.95
CA LYS A 63 1.76 -12.02 -2.71
C LYS A 63 1.81 -12.29 -4.20
N ILE A 64 0.86 -11.75 -4.94
CA ILE A 64 0.84 -11.67 -6.39
C ILE A 64 0.81 -10.18 -6.74
N LYS A 65 1.74 -9.68 -7.55
CA LYS A 65 1.70 -8.35 -8.16
C LYS A 65 1.32 -8.48 -9.62
N VAL A 66 0.53 -7.57 -10.14
CA VAL A 66 0.22 -7.46 -11.57
C VAL A 66 0.82 -6.16 -12.09
N MET A 67 1.63 -6.26 -13.14
CA MET A 67 2.44 -5.18 -13.68
C MET A 67 2.05 -4.86 -15.12
N ILE A 68 2.01 -3.57 -15.46
CA ILE A 68 1.99 -3.08 -16.85
C ILE A 68 3.10 -2.06 -17.03
N GLY A 69 3.96 -2.25 -18.03
CA GLY A 69 4.94 -1.22 -18.42
C GLY A 69 5.85 -0.72 -17.30
N GLY A 70 6.05 -1.50 -16.24
CA GLY A 70 6.84 -1.14 -15.06
C GLY A 70 6.02 -0.70 -13.83
N ALA A 71 4.73 -0.41 -13.96
CA ALA A 71 3.87 -0.01 -12.85
C ALA A 71 3.07 -1.19 -12.27
N VAL A 72 2.91 -1.23 -10.93
CA VAL A 72 2.01 -2.17 -10.24
C VAL A 72 0.57 -1.66 -10.37
N ILE A 73 -0.31 -2.43 -10.99
CA ILE A 73 -1.71 -2.04 -11.22
C ILE A 73 -2.71 -2.78 -10.33
N ALA A 74 -2.31 -3.94 -9.80
CA ALA A 74 -3.11 -4.71 -8.84
C ALA A 74 -2.20 -5.59 -8.02
N SER A 75 -2.55 -5.83 -6.76
CA SER A 75 -1.91 -6.87 -5.98
C SER A 75 -2.93 -7.77 -5.29
N VAL A 76 -2.54 -9.01 -5.03
CA VAL A 76 -3.35 -10.01 -4.35
C VAL A 76 -2.49 -10.70 -3.31
N LEU A 77 -2.97 -10.78 -2.08
CA LEU A 77 -2.29 -11.57 -1.06
C LEU A 77 -2.70 -13.03 -1.16
N GLY A 78 -1.69 -13.90 -1.16
CA GLY A 78 -1.88 -15.32 -0.98
C GLY A 78 -2.17 -15.64 0.48
N MET A 79 -2.81 -16.78 0.70
CA MET A 79 -3.14 -17.26 2.04
C MET A 79 -1.86 -17.33 2.87
N ALA A 80 -1.82 -16.63 4.02
CA ALA A 80 -0.75 -16.79 4.97
C ALA A 80 -0.59 -18.29 5.29
N LEU A 81 0.63 -18.80 5.14
CA LEU A 81 1.01 -20.13 5.61
C LEU A 81 0.79 -20.15 7.12
N VAL A 82 -0.35 -20.70 7.56
CA VAL A 82 -0.56 -21.06 8.96
C VAL A 82 0.49 -22.13 9.26
N VAL A 83 1.56 -21.76 9.98
CA VAL A 83 2.51 -22.75 10.51
C VAL A 83 1.70 -23.67 11.42
N PRO A 84 1.56 -24.97 11.11
CA PRO A 84 0.84 -25.90 11.97
C PRO A 84 1.64 -26.05 13.27
N GLY A 85 1.22 -25.35 14.32
CA GLY A 85 1.92 -25.37 15.61
C GLY A 85 1.45 -24.34 16.65
N ALA A 86 0.86 -23.21 16.24
CA ALA A 86 0.33 -22.20 17.16
C ALA A 86 -1.21 -22.21 17.19
N ALA A 87 -1.81 -23.31 17.63
CA ALA A 87 -3.24 -23.34 17.93
C ALA A 87 -3.49 -22.68 19.30
N GLY A 88 -3.86 -21.39 19.30
CA GLY A 88 -4.39 -20.71 20.49
C GLY A 88 -4.42 -19.18 20.37
N ASN A 89 -5.62 -18.60 20.25
CA ASN A 89 -5.96 -17.19 20.47
C ASN A 89 -5.02 -16.12 19.82
N GLN A 90 -4.60 -16.29 18.57
CA GLN A 90 -3.82 -15.28 17.86
C GLN A 90 -4.68 -14.46 16.90
N VAL A 91 -4.39 -13.16 16.80
CA VAL A 91 -4.84 -12.29 15.71
C VAL A 91 -3.63 -11.95 14.86
N HIS A 92 -3.74 -12.22 13.56
CA HIS A 92 -2.74 -11.86 12.56
C HIS A 92 -3.28 -10.69 11.74
N ALA A 93 -2.55 -9.59 11.68
CA ALA A 93 -2.73 -8.62 10.61
C ALA A 93 -1.82 -9.07 9.45
N ALA A 94 -2.43 -9.61 8.40
CA ALA A 94 -1.74 -10.02 7.17
C ALA A 94 -1.28 -8.79 6.37
N PRO A 95 -0.46 -8.97 5.31
CA PRO A 95 0.19 -7.85 4.65
C PRO A 95 -0.79 -6.77 4.22
N THR A 96 -0.34 -5.53 4.28
CA THR A 96 -1.11 -4.40 3.79
C THR A 96 -0.89 -4.27 2.28
N GLU A 97 -1.95 -4.21 1.48
CA GLU A 97 -1.82 -3.81 0.08
C GLU A 97 -1.48 -2.31 0.02
N VAL A 98 -0.51 -1.91 -0.81
CA VAL A 98 -0.18 -0.49 -1.01
C VAL A 98 -0.68 -0.07 -2.39
N GLY A 99 -1.64 0.84 -2.41
CA GLY A 99 -2.07 1.56 -3.60
C GLY A 99 -1.44 2.94 -3.65
N VAL A 100 -0.96 3.37 -4.82
CA VAL A 100 -0.56 4.75 -5.06
C VAL A 100 -1.44 5.29 -6.18
N THR A 101 -2.15 6.38 -5.92
CA THR A 101 -3.02 7.04 -6.89
C THR A 101 -2.61 8.49 -7.04
N THR A 102 -2.22 8.87 -8.25
CA THR A 102 -1.90 10.26 -8.60
C THR A 102 -3.11 10.90 -9.27
N GLU A 103 -3.85 11.74 -8.56
CA GLU A 103 -5.00 12.47 -9.14
C GLU A 103 -4.59 13.83 -9.71
N ALA A 104 -3.43 14.36 -9.29
CA ALA A 104 -2.84 15.57 -9.83
C ALA A 104 -1.57 15.29 -10.66
N GLN A 105 -1.47 15.90 -11.84
CA GLN A 105 -0.26 15.88 -12.69
C GLN A 105 0.86 16.81 -12.17
N THR A 106 0.83 17.21 -10.90
CA THR A 106 1.82 18.14 -10.33
C THR A 106 3.00 17.42 -9.68
N ALA A 107 2.78 16.22 -9.12
CA ALA A 107 3.83 15.46 -8.46
C ALA A 107 3.57 13.95 -8.48
N GLU A 108 4.64 13.17 -8.41
CA GLU A 108 4.61 11.70 -8.46
C GLU A 108 5.25 11.07 -7.22
N ILE A 109 4.77 9.88 -6.85
CA ILE A 109 5.30 9.06 -5.76
C ILE A 109 5.87 7.76 -6.34
N SER A 110 7.06 7.37 -5.88
CA SER A 110 7.72 6.13 -6.28
C SER A 110 8.22 5.33 -5.07
N ASP A 111 8.30 4.00 -5.24
CA ASP A 111 8.90 3.05 -4.30
C ASP A 111 8.19 2.83 -2.96
N LEU A 112 6.99 3.36 -2.73
CA LEU A 112 6.24 3.12 -1.49
C LEU A 112 5.84 1.66 -1.30
N THR A 113 6.20 1.09 -0.15
CA THR A 113 5.76 -0.20 0.37
C THR A 113 5.51 -0.14 1.88
N VAL A 114 4.67 -1.05 2.37
CA VAL A 114 4.31 -1.16 3.79
C VAL A 114 4.67 -2.56 4.28
N GLY A 115 5.27 -2.62 5.45
CA GLY A 115 5.64 -3.85 6.14
C GLY A 115 4.43 -4.63 6.66
N ASN A 116 4.71 -5.76 7.29
CA ASN A 116 3.70 -6.59 7.93
C ASN A 116 3.64 -6.31 9.43
N PHE A 117 2.44 -6.37 9.99
CA PHE A 117 2.26 -6.35 11.44
C PHE A 117 2.63 -7.68 12.06
N THR A 118 3.20 -7.64 13.26
CA THR A 118 3.44 -8.86 14.04
C THR A 118 2.13 -9.37 14.63
N ALA A 119 2.00 -10.70 14.72
CA ALA A 119 0.84 -11.34 15.35
C ALA A 119 0.74 -10.98 16.84
N VAL A 120 -0.49 -10.82 17.34
CA VAL A 120 -0.75 -10.56 18.77
C VAL A 120 -1.54 -11.68 19.40
N VAL A 121 -1.21 -11.98 20.66
CA VAL A 121 -1.93 -12.93 21.51
C VAL A 121 -3.09 -12.19 22.18
N LEU A 122 -4.32 -12.67 22.01
CA LEU A 122 -5.47 -12.08 22.69
C LEU A 122 -5.51 -12.52 24.16
N ASP A 123 -5.47 -11.55 25.08
CA ASP A 123 -5.54 -11.75 26.53
C ASP A 123 -6.77 -11.07 27.17
N GLY A 124 -7.68 -10.55 26.35
CA GLY A 124 -8.84 -9.77 26.79
C GLY A 124 -8.58 -8.27 26.99
N ARG A 125 -7.35 -7.79 26.73
CA ARG A 125 -6.99 -6.36 26.70
C ARG A 125 -6.65 -5.92 25.28
N THR A 126 -6.68 -4.60 25.06
CA THR A 126 -6.17 -4.02 23.81
C THR A 126 -4.69 -4.34 23.66
N GLN A 127 -4.31 -4.78 22.48
CA GLN A 127 -2.94 -5.07 22.08
C GLN A 127 -2.51 -4.07 21.01
N GLU A 128 -1.24 -3.70 21.01
CA GLU A 128 -0.63 -2.91 19.94
C GLU A 128 0.30 -3.80 19.12
N THR A 129 0.34 -3.55 17.82
CA THR A 129 1.33 -4.13 16.91
C THR A 129 1.75 -3.09 15.88
N PHE A 130 2.96 -3.23 15.37
CA PHE A 130 3.62 -2.20 14.57
C PHE A 130 4.04 -2.74 13.21
N ALA A 131 4.14 -1.83 12.24
CA ALA A 131 4.71 -2.09 10.94
C ALA A 131 5.50 -0.87 10.44
N ASP A 132 6.51 -1.13 9.63
CA ASP A 132 7.34 -0.10 9.01
C ASP A 132 6.77 0.34 7.65
N ILE A 133 7.15 1.53 7.22
CA ILE A 133 6.97 2.04 5.86
C ILE A 133 8.37 2.32 5.33
N ASN A 134 8.72 1.85 4.14
CA ASN A 134 10.02 2.19 3.57
C ASN A 134 10.03 3.61 3.02
N ASP A 135 11.24 4.13 2.85
CA ASP A 135 11.45 5.42 2.23
C ASP A 135 10.90 5.46 0.81
N PHE A 136 10.30 6.58 0.44
CA PHE A 136 9.73 6.79 -0.88
C PHE A 136 10.05 8.19 -1.38
N THR A 137 10.04 8.39 -2.70
CA THR A 137 10.40 9.68 -3.29
C THR A 137 9.16 10.40 -3.81
N ILE A 138 9.08 11.69 -3.52
CA ILE A 138 8.11 12.63 -4.11
C ILE A 138 8.87 13.50 -5.10
N THR A 139 8.34 13.68 -6.31
CA THR A 139 8.93 14.58 -7.31
C THR A 139 7.87 15.47 -7.94
N ASP A 140 8.02 16.79 -7.79
CA ASP A 140 7.34 17.82 -8.57
C ASP A 140 8.34 18.40 -9.59
N ALA A 141 8.20 17.97 -10.84
CA ALA A 141 9.03 18.45 -11.95
C ALA A 141 8.36 19.60 -12.73
N THR A 142 7.19 20.08 -12.31
CA THR A 142 6.41 21.06 -13.08
C THR A 142 6.99 22.47 -13.02
N GLY A 143 7.69 22.79 -11.92
CA GLY A 143 8.20 24.14 -11.68
C GLY A 143 7.10 25.19 -11.52
N SER A 144 5.86 24.77 -11.25
CA SER A 144 4.70 25.67 -11.16
C SER A 144 4.57 26.36 -9.81
N GLY A 145 5.16 25.79 -8.75
CA GLY A 145 4.98 26.28 -7.39
C GLY A 145 3.54 26.15 -6.88
N ALA A 146 2.72 25.30 -7.50
CA ALA A 146 1.31 25.15 -7.10
C ALA A 146 1.13 24.41 -5.76
N GLY A 147 2.19 23.76 -5.25
CA GLY A 147 2.13 22.92 -4.07
C GLY A 147 1.41 21.59 -4.31
N TRP A 148 1.40 20.75 -3.28
CA TRP A 148 0.77 19.43 -3.31
C TRP A 148 0.42 18.94 -1.91
N ASN A 149 -0.54 18.01 -1.83
CA ASN A 149 -0.90 17.31 -0.61
C ASN A 149 -0.71 15.81 -0.80
N VAL A 150 -0.02 15.16 0.13
CA VAL A 150 0.07 13.69 0.20
C VAL A 150 -0.86 13.20 1.29
N ILE A 151 -1.86 12.44 0.91
CA ILE A 151 -2.88 11.88 1.79
C ILE A 151 -2.65 10.38 1.89
N MET A 152 -2.56 9.87 3.12
CA MET A 152 -2.51 8.44 3.40
C MET A 152 -3.85 8.00 3.99
N SER A 153 -4.44 6.96 3.41
CA SER A 153 -5.66 6.33 3.89
C SER A 153 -5.48 4.82 3.93
N ALA A 154 -6.37 4.13 4.62
CA ALA A 154 -6.39 2.68 4.70
C ALA A 154 -7.83 2.17 4.75
N THR A 155 -8.08 1.01 4.16
CA THR A 155 -9.36 0.34 4.35
C THR A 155 -9.45 -0.22 5.77
N GLN A 156 -10.66 -0.33 6.32
CA GLN A 156 -10.87 -1.01 7.59
C GLN A 156 -10.31 -2.44 7.54
N PHE A 157 -9.60 -2.84 8.59
CA PHE A 157 -9.09 -4.20 8.73
C PHE A 157 -10.22 -5.22 8.72
N THR A 158 -10.19 -6.13 7.76
CA THR A 158 -11.25 -7.14 7.55
C THR A 158 -10.63 -8.52 7.40
N ASP A 159 -11.19 -9.51 8.10
CA ASP A 159 -10.86 -10.92 7.86
C ASP A 159 -11.60 -11.40 6.60
N PRO A 160 -10.89 -11.76 5.52
CA PRO A 160 -11.52 -12.07 4.23
C PRO A 160 -12.35 -13.36 4.28
N ASN A 161 -12.11 -14.25 5.23
CA ASN A 161 -12.82 -15.53 5.35
C ASN A 161 -14.11 -15.39 6.14
N THR A 162 -14.10 -14.56 7.19
CA THR A 162 -15.23 -14.41 8.11
C THR A 162 -16.00 -13.11 7.96
N GLN A 163 -15.45 -12.15 7.21
CA GLN A 163 -15.97 -10.79 7.03
C GLN A 163 -16.09 -10.00 8.35
N ARG A 164 -15.38 -10.44 9.40
CA ARG A 164 -15.27 -9.71 10.66
C ARG A 164 -14.29 -8.57 10.50
N THR A 165 -14.54 -7.45 11.18
CA THR A 165 -13.70 -6.26 11.11
C THR A 165 -13.10 -5.92 12.46
N LEU A 166 -11.96 -5.23 12.45
CA LEU A 166 -11.53 -4.42 13.59
C LEU A 166 -12.26 -3.06 13.52
N PRO A 167 -12.46 -2.35 14.65
CA PRO A 167 -13.08 -1.02 14.63
C PRO A 167 -12.35 -0.08 13.67
N ALA A 168 -13.07 0.83 13.01
CA ALA A 168 -12.43 1.94 12.29
C ALA A 168 -11.64 2.83 13.25
N GLY A 169 -10.59 3.47 12.77
CA GLY A 169 -9.66 4.22 13.62
C GLY A 169 -8.73 3.33 14.45
N SER A 170 -8.52 2.08 14.03
CA SER A 170 -7.57 1.18 14.70
C SER A 170 -6.13 1.38 14.20
N LEU A 171 -5.94 2.00 13.03
CA LEU A 171 -4.64 2.17 12.37
C LEU A 171 -4.25 3.65 12.33
N SER A 172 -3.07 3.96 12.86
CA SER A 172 -2.45 5.28 12.74
C SER A 172 -1.06 5.23 12.11
N VAL A 173 -0.65 6.37 11.55
CA VAL A 173 0.69 6.61 11.00
C VAL A 173 1.37 7.76 11.75
N LYS A 174 2.67 7.63 12.03
CA LYS A 174 3.50 8.72 12.55
C LYS A 174 3.73 9.79 11.49
N ALA A 175 4.08 11.00 11.92
CA ALA A 175 4.51 12.02 10.98
C ALA A 175 5.82 11.58 10.28
N PRO A 176 5.94 11.74 8.95
CA PRO A 176 7.17 11.41 8.24
C PRO A 176 8.26 12.46 8.46
N ASN A 177 9.49 12.05 8.19
CA ASN A 177 10.63 12.93 7.94
C ASN A 177 10.73 13.21 6.44
N LEU A 178 11.22 14.39 6.07
CA LEU A 178 11.37 14.80 4.68
C LEU A 178 12.71 15.47 4.46
N ILE A 179 13.44 15.05 3.43
CA ILE A 179 14.73 15.63 3.04
C ILE A 179 14.66 16.02 1.57
N ALA A 180 15.03 17.26 1.26
CA ALA A 180 15.21 17.69 -0.13
C ALA A 180 16.42 16.97 -0.75
N ASN A 181 16.24 16.39 -1.94
CA ASN A 181 17.32 15.70 -2.63
C ASN A 181 18.34 16.71 -3.16
N GLU A 182 19.63 16.36 -3.15
CA GLU A 182 20.66 17.28 -3.63
C GLU A 182 20.55 17.50 -5.15
N GLY A 183 20.66 18.76 -5.59
CA GLY A 183 20.67 19.10 -7.02
C GLY A 183 19.31 19.02 -7.73
N SER A 184 18.21 18.77 -7.02
CA SER A 184 16.86 18.66 -7.63
C SER A 184 16.13 20.01 -7.77
N GLY A 185 16.76 21.13 -7.43
CA GLY A 185 16.10 22.44 -7.43
C GLY A 185 14.97 22.54 -6.42
N SER A 186 15.00 21.71 -5.37
CA SER A 186 13.95 21.66 -4.37
C SER A 186 13.87 22.92 -3.54
N THR A 187 12.66 23.32 -3.18
CA THR A 187 12.44 24.31 -2.13
C THR A 187 12.76 23.69 -0.76
N PRO A 188 12.93 24.49 0.31
CA PRO A 188 13.30 23.96 1.61
C PRO A 188 12.26 22.96 2.14
N ALA A 189 12.71 21.78 2.55
CA ALA A 189 11.83 20.74 3.11
C ALA A 189 11.20 21.15 4.46
N ASP A 190 11.78 22.14 5.15
CA ASP A 190 11.27 22.68 6.42
C ASP A 190 9.97 23.47 6.25
N ASP A 191 9.71 24.00 5.06
CA ASP A 191 8.47 24.74 4.76
C ASP A 191 7.27 23.78 4.57
N ILE A 192 7.55 22.51 4.23
CA ILE A 192 6.53 21.48 4.03
C ILE A 192 6.02 20.97 5.39
N ILE A 193 4.71 21.06 5.60
CA ILE A 193 4.03 20.59 6.81
C ILE A 193 4.06 19.06 6.84
N LYS A 194 4.38 18.49 8.02
CA LYS A 194 4.49 17.04 8.26
C LYS A 194 3.54 16.65 9.37
N THR A 195 2.66 15.70 9.10
CA THR A 195 1.61 15.30 10.05
C THR A 195 1.43 13.78 10.08
N GLY A 196 0.93 13.28 11.20
CA GLY A 196 0.51 11.89 11.38
C GLY A 196 -0.91 11.84 11.93
N GLY A 197 -1.53 10.67 11.92
CA GLY A 197 -2.92 10.54 12.32
C GLY A 197 -3.51 9.18 12.03
N LEU A 198 -4.83 9.07 12.23
CA LEU A 198 -5.61 7.89 11.84
C LEU A 198 -5.70 7.81 10.31
N ILE A 199 -5.59 6.59 9.78
CA ILE A 199 -5.68 6.38 8.33
C ILE A 199 -6.82 5.45 7.93
N ASP A 200 -7.40 4.68 8.85
CA ASP A 200 -8.53 3.76 8.59
C ASP A 200 -9.89 4.27 9.10
N ASP A 201 -10.07 5.60 9.22
CA ASP A 201 -11.30 6.26 9.67
C ASP A 201 -12.28 6.62 8.54
N GLY A 202 -11.89 6.32 7.30
CA GLY A 202 -12.65 6.63 6.07
C GLY A 202 -12.33 7.99 5.46
N ALA A 203 -11.65 8.90 6.18
CA ALA A 203 -11.16 10.17 5.65
C ALA A 203 -9.68 10.08 5.24
N GLY A 204 -8.88 9.33 5.99
CA GLY A 204 -7.42 9.34 5.86
C GLY A 204 -6.81 10.60 6.48
N THR A 205 -5.48 10.71 6.37
CA THR A 205 -4.73 11.85 6.93
C THR A 205 -3.78 12.42 5.89
N THR A 206 -3.74 13.75 5.78
CA THR A 206 -2.65 14.42 5.05
C THR A 206 -1.37 14.21 5.84
N ILE A 207 -0.36 13.59 5.26
CA ILE A 207 0.94 13.34 5.91
C ILE A 207 1.99 14.38 5.53
N LEU A 208 1.83 15.00 4.35
CA LEU A 208 2.68 16.07 3.85
C LEU A 208 1.82 17.10 3.11
N SER A 209 2.09 18.39 3.33
CA SER A 209 1.43 19.48 2.63
C SER A 209 2.44 20.56 2.27
N ALA A 210 2.60 20.80 0.97
CA ALA A 210 3.37 21.90 0.41
C ALA A 210 2.40 22.98 -0.08
N GLY A 211 2.60 24.21 0.39
CA GLY A 211 1.84 25.38 -0.02
C GLY A 211 2.31 25.97 -1.37
N THR A 212 1.78 27.16 -1.67
CA THR A 212 2.21 27.94 -2.84
C THR A 212 3.69 28.29 -2.74
N ASP A 213 4.40 28.18 -3.86
CA ASP A 213 5.85 28.35 -4.00
C ASP A 213 6.70 27.37 -3.18
N GLU A 214 6.09 26.30 -2.65
CA GLU A 214 6.74 25.21 -1.95
C GLU A 214 6.62 23.89 -2.73
N GLY A 215 7.31 22.83 -2.28
CA GLY A 215 7.14 21.48 -2.82
C GLY A 215 7.72 21.21 -4.21
N MET A 216 8.31 22.20 -4.88
CA MET A 216 9.01 21.98 -6.15
C MET A 216 10.23 21.09 -5.96
N GLY A 217 10.62 20.33 -6.99
CA GLY A 217 11.81 19.49 -6.97
C GLY A 217 11.55 18.07 -6.47
N SER A 218 12.54 17.45 -5.86
CA SER A 218 12.49 16.06 -5.40
C SER A 218 12.81 15.95 -3.91
N TYR A 219 12.09 15.08 -3.21
CA TYR A 219 12.19 14.86 -1.78
C TYR A 219 12.18 13.37 -1.45
N THR A 220 13.06 12.97 -0.54
CA THR A 220 13.00 11.66 0.10
C THR A 220 12.18 11.75 1.36
N THR A 221 11.09 10.98 1.40
CA THR A 221 10.24 10.81 2.58
C THR A 221 10.66 9.55 3.31
N SER A 222 10.88 9.63 4.61
CA SER A 222 11.23 8.49 5.48
C SER A 222 10.36 8.47 6.73
N PHE A 223 10.29 7.33 7.39
CA PHE A 223 9.64 7.19 8.70
C PHE A 223 10.59 6.58 9.71
N ASP A 224 10.45 6.99 10.97
CA ASP A 224 11.06 6.25 12.07
C ASP A 224 10.47 4.82 12.14
N PRO A 225 11.22 3.84 12.69
CA PRO A 225 10.70 2.51 12.92
C PRO A 225 9.36 2.51 13.67
N ASP A 226 8.57 1.47 13.43
CA ASP A 226 7.21 1.34 13.94
C ASP A 226 6.33 2.51 13.48
N ALA A 227 6.44 2.86 12.20
CA ALA A 227 5.75 4.00 11.58
C ALA A 227 4.22 3.89 11.65
N LEU A 228 3.72 2.66 11.56
CA LEU A 228 2.31 2.32 11.69
C LEU A 228 2.03 1.64 13.02
N THR A 229 0.95 2.06 13.68
CA THR A 229 0.45 1.43 14.90
C THR A 229 -0.96 0.90 14.68
N LEU A 230 -1.16 -0.40 14.92
CA LEU A 230 -2.47 -1.04 14.91
C LEU A 230 -2.91 -1.40 16.33
N ASN A 231 -4.06 -0.86 16.74
CA ASN A 231 -4.74 -1.20 17.98
C ASN A 231 -5.72 -2.36 17.76
N VAL A 232 -5.41 -3.52 18.33
CA VAL A 232 -6.29 -4.70 18.31
C VAL A 232 -7.09 -4.76 19.61
N PRO A 233 -8.43 -4.58 19.60
CA PRO A 233 -9.23 -4.60 20.81
C PRO A 233 -9.20 -5.97 21.50
N GLY A 234 -9.29 -5.98 22.83
CA GLY A 234 -9.32 -7.24 23.61
C GLY A 234 -10.52 -8.15 23.32
N GLY A 235 -11.60 -7.61 22.74
CA GLY A 235 -12.77 -8.35 22.28
C GLY A 235 -12.71 -8.80 20.82
N ALA A 236 -11.58 -8.60 20.12
CA ALA A 236 -11.41 -9.07 18.75
C ALA A 236 -11.51 -10.59 18.66
N TYR A 237 -11.90 -11.09 17.48
CA TYR A 237 -11.90 -12.52 17.22
C TYR A 237 -10.53 -12.94 16.70
N THR A 238 -10.09 -14.15 17.05
CA THR A 238 -8.93 -14.79 16.41
C THR A 238 -9.18 -14.87 14.91
N GLY A 239 -8.21 -14.44 14.11
CA GLY A 239 -8.40 -14.35 12.66
C GLY A 239 -7.20 -13.71 11.97
N THR A 240 -7.31 -13.62 10.64
CA THR A 240 -6.32 -12.94 9.82
C THR A 240 -6.98 -11.74 9.15
N TYR A 241 -6.66 -10.55 9.62
CA TYR A 241 -7.24 -9.29 9.13
C TYR A 241 -6.31 -8.63 8.12
N THR A 242 -6.87 -8.10 7.05
CA THR A 242 -6.12 -7.40 5.99
C THR A 242 -6.65 -5.98 5.81
N SER A 243 -5.76 -5.06 5.45
CA SER A 243 -6.07 -3.69 5.07
C SER A 243 -5.31 -3.32 3.79
N THR A 244 -5.82 -2.33 3.05
CA THR A 244 -5.12 -1.69 1.93
C THR A 244 -4.81 -0.26 2.31
N VAL A 245 -3.53 0.10 2.39
CA VAL A 245 -3.07 1.48 2.53
C VAL A 245 -2.99 2.11 1.14
N THR A 246 -3.62 3.25 0.97
CA THR A 246 -3.58 4.04 -0.25
C THR A 246 -2.91 5.37 0.03
N VAL A 247 -1.96 5.75 -0.81
CA VAL A 247 -1.38 7.09 -0.82
C VAL A 247 -1.83 7.83 -2.06
N THR A 248 -2.44 8.99 -1.85
CA THR A 248 -2.93 9.87 -2.88
C THR A 248 -2.14 11.17 -2.87
N ILE A 249 -1.75 11.65 -4.05
CA ILE A 249 -1.17 12.98 -4.21
C ILE A 249 -2.10 13.86 -5.04
N ASN A 250 -2.44 15.01 -4.46
CA ASN A 250 -3.35 16.01 -5.00
C ASN A 250 -2.61 17.36 -5.13
N SER A 251 -3.16 18.26 -5.95
CA SER A 251 -2.69 19.65 -5.99
C SER A 251 -2.78 20.31 -4.61
N GLY A 252 -1.95 21.34 -4.40
CA GLY A 252 -1.79 22.04 -3.14
C GLY A 252 -3.10 22.60 -2.54
N PRO A 253 -3.08 22.97 -1.25
CA PRO A 253 -4.24 23.46 -0.52
C PRO A 253 -4.83 24.77 -1.06
#